data_AF-A0AAD4E2U3-F1
#
_entry.id   AF-A0AAD4E2U3-F1
#
_cell.length_a   1.000
_cell.length_b   1.000
_cell.length_c   1.000
_cell.angle_alpha   90.00
_cell.angle_beta   90.00
_cell.angle_gamma   90.00
#
_symmetry.space_group_name_H-M   'P 1'
#
loop_
_entity.id
_entity.type
_entity.pdbx_description
1 polymer ?
#
loop_
_entity_poly.entity_id
_entity_poly.type
_entity_poly.pdbx_seq_one_letter_code
_entity_poly.pdbx_strand_id
1 'polypeptide(L)'
;MFPDVISSGTPPVESPTSIDAHRQREIRWMALLPMVPPSQARRNKKVKRLLLDGVPSSVRYLVWCHLSDSKARAIPGVYGQLGKRQRVPAFSDIENDAKTYFPDQTQLHPFDGPLVSLLQAYLNMVPDIQYSSGLTSIAGHLLLLSPEEDAFWIFASMMDAHLRPYFSANTIQLEVDAALLSKAIETNDPAVCKKLYVTFSIPPSAIAKSWFSTLFVGTLPIDYLHRVWDIFLYEGVTVLFRVGLALVQCVRHLLLQATSEEAAMEYLVHPPLACLPSTADAFLNQVLMMKLKDDDVRKQRIKMEAQVKRQTQSRTNGSSGMQTASISLPKTF
;
A
#
# COMPACT_ATOMS: atom_id res chain seq x y z
N MET A 1 14.28 -3.21 -8.61
CA MET A 1 15.70 -2.85 -8.35
C MET A 1 15.65 -1.46 -7.76
N PHE A 2 15.81 -1.31 -6.45
CA PHE A 2 15.70 0.00 -5.80
C PHE A 2 16.87 0.88 -6.26
N PRO A 3 16.64 2.09 -6.80
CA PRO A 3 17.74 2.96 -7.18
C PRO A 3 18.43 3.50 -5.92
N ASP A 4 19.76 3.39 -5.92
CA ASP A 4 20.67 3.96 -4.92
C ASP A 4 20.35 5.43 -4.64
N VAL A 5 20.07 5.75 -3.39
CA VAL A 5 20.12 7.13 -2.87
C VAL A 5 20.93 7.15 -1.59
N ILE A 6 22.25 7.07 -1.75
CA ILE A 6 23.17 7.77 -0.84
C ILE A 6 24.10 8.59 -1.72
N SER A 7 23.61 9.78 -2.10
CA SER A 7 24.51 10.86 -2.47
C SER A 7 25.37 11.16 -1.24
N SER A 8 26.67 10.92 -1.35
CA SER A 8 27.71 11.37 -0.42
C SER A 8 27.90 12.90 -0.48
N GLY A 9 26.80 13.64 -0.48
CA GLY A 9 26.77 15.07 -0.21
C GLY A 9 26.70 15.28 1.28
N THR A 10 27.49 16.22 1.79
CA THR A 10 27.26 16.81 3.10
C THR A 10 25.77 17.16 3.20
N PRO A 11 25.04 16.75 4.25
CA PRO A 11 23.64 17.11 4.38
C PRO A 11 23.55 18.63 4.28
N PRO A 12 22.65 19.18 3.44
CA PRO A 12 22.49 20.63 3.37
C PRO A 12 22.24 21.14 4.78
N VAL A 13 23.06 22.10 5.22
CA VAL A 13 22.91 22.73 6.54
C VAL A 13 21.52 23.34 6.58
N GLU A 14 20.60 22.69 7.30
CA GLU A 14 19.23 23.18 7.45
C GLU A 14 19.28 24.57 8.07
N SER A 15 18.56 25.53 7.48
CA SER A 15 18.53 26.88 8.04
C SER A 15 17.96 26.83 9.46
N PRO A 16 18.40 27.71 10.38
CA PRO A 16 17.85 27.77 11.75
C PRO A 16 16.31 27.88 11.76
N THR A 17 15.76 28.59 10.77
CA THR A 17 14.31 28.73 10.55
C THR A 17 13.61 27.41 10.19
N SER A 18 14.28 26.50 9.48
CA SER A 18 13.77 25.17 9.15
C SER A 18 13.71 24.27 10.38
N ILE A 19 14.76 24.31 11.22
CA ILE A 19 14.86 23.53 12.46
C ILE A 19 13.77 23.97 13.45
N ASP A 20 13.58 25.27 13.63
CA ASP A 20 12.53 25.80 14.51
C ASP A 20 11.12 25.44 14.00
N ALA A 21 10.89 25.50 12.68
CA ALA A 21 9.63 25.06 12.08
C ALA A 21 9.38 23.56 12.29
N HIS A 22 10.41 22.72 12.19
CA HIS A 22 10.33 21.30 12.49
C HIS A 22 9.95 21.05 13.95
N ARG A 23 10.67 21.68 14.89
CA ARG A 23 10.38 21.58 16.34
C ARG A 23 8.96 22.04 16.66
N GLN A 24 8.49 23.13 16.05
CA GLN A 24 7.15 23.63 16.27
C GLN A 24 6.06 22.68 15.75
N ARG A 25 6.30 21.96 14.64
CA ARG A 25 5.39 20.89 14.18
C ARG A 25 5.33 19.74 15.17
N GLU A 26 6.48 19.33 15.71
CA GLU A 26 6.58 18.25 16.69
C GLU A 26 5.79 18.58 17.97
N ILE A 27 5.99 19.77 18.53
CA ILE A 27 5.27 20.24 19.72
C ILE A 27 3.76 20.26 19.47
N ARG A 28 3.32 20.70 18.28
CA ARG A 28 1.89 20.73 17.92
C ARG A 28 1.27 19.33 17.88
N TRP A 29 2.00 18.34 17.36
CA TRP A 29 1.55 16.94 17.36
C TRP A 29 1.50 16.36 18.77
N MET A 30 2.57 16.53 19.56
CA MET A 30 2.63 16.04 20.93
C MET A 30 1.55 16.63 21.83
N ALA A 31 1.18 17.90 21.62
CA ALA A 31 0.07 18.52 22.33
C ALA A 31 -1.31 18.03 21.85
N LEU A 32 -1.46 17.65 20.58
CA LEU A 32 -2.74 17.23 20.00
C LEU A 32 -3.11 15.78 20.35
N LEU A 33 -2.14 14.86 20.25
CA LEU A 33 -2.37 13.42 20.43
C LEU A 33 -3.14 13.04 21.71
N PRO A 34 -2.87 13.62 22.90
CA PRO A 34 -3.63 13.31 24.10
C PRO A 34 -5.01 14.00 24.17
N MET A 35 -5.26 15.05 23.38
CA MET A 35 -6.51 15.83 23.42
C MET A 35 -7.63 15.23 22.57
N VAL A 36 -7.27 14.53 21.48
CA VAL A 36 -8.23 13.96 20.54
C VAL A 36 -8.19 12.44 20.72
N PRO A 37 -9.29 11.76 21.06
CA PRO A 37 -9.27 10.30 21.11
C PRO A 37 -9.01 9.70 19.71
N PRO A 38 -8.24 8.60 19.58
CA PRO A 38 -8.00 7.92 18.30
C PRO A 38 -9.26 7.65 17.47
N SER A 39 -10.34 7.19 18.13
CA SER A 39 -11.64 6.91 17.51
C SER A 39 -12.30 8.12 16.83
N GLN A 40 -11.90 9.35 17.20
CA GLN A 40 -12.39 10.61 16.62
C GLN A 40 -11.38 11.25 15.66
N ALA A 41 -10.14 10.76 15.59
CA ALA A 41 -9.05 11.41 14.90
C ALA A 41 -9.35 11.65 13.42
N ARG A 42 -9.90 10.66 12.72
CA ARG A 42 -10.22 10.70 11.28
C ARG A 42 -11.31 11.70 10.88
N ARG A 43 -12.05 12.25 11.84
CA ARG A 43 -13.08 13.28 11.60
C ARG A 43 -12.67 14.65 12.15
N ASN A 44 -11.53 14.73 12.82
CA ASN A 44 -11.09 15.94 13.49
C ASN A 44 -10.37 16.89 12.52
N LYS A 45 -10.95 18.08 12.31
CA LYS A 45 -10.40 19.11 11.41
C LYS A 45 -8.99 19.58 11.80
N LYS A 46 -8.65 19.56 13.10
CA LYS A 46 -7.31 19.95 13.58
C LYS A 46 -6.28 18.87 13.26
N VAL A 47 -6.64 17.58 13.40
CA VAL A 47 -5.82 16.46 12.91
C VAL A 47 -5.56 16.63 11.41
N LYS A 48 -6.62 16.80 10.60
CA LYS A 48 -6.46 17.01 9.15
C LYS A 48 -5.50 18.15 8.82
N ARG A 49 -5.66 19.30 9.49
CA ARG A 49 -4.78 20.45 9.26
C ARG A 49 -3.31 20.12 9.57
N LEU A 50 -3.02 19.49 10.71
CA LEU A 50 -1.64 19.12 11.04
C LEU A 50 -1.06 18.06 10.09
N LEU A 51 -1.89 17.16 9.56
CA LEU A 51 -1.44 16.22 8.53
C LEU A 51 -1.07 16.95 7.25
N LEU A 52 -1.84 17.98 6.85
CA LEU A 52 -1.52 18.80 5.68
C LEU A 52 -0.26 19.66 5.89
N ASP A 53 -0.01 20.13 7.11
CA ASP A 53 1.20 20.89 7.48
C ASP A 53 2.49 20.01 7.53
N GLY A 54 2.34 18.69 7.55
CA GLY A 54 3.44 17.72 7.65
C GLY A 54 3.58 17.06 9.01
N VAL A 55 3.89 15.77 9.01
CA VAL A 55 4.21 14.99 10.20
C VAL A 55 5.73 14.86 10.33
N PRO A 56 6.36 15.36 11.40
CA PRO A 56 7.79 15.14 11.65
C PRO A 56 8.12 13.67 11.82
N SER A 57 9.29 13.24 11.32
CA SER A 57 9.71 11.83 11.40
C SER A 57 9.81 11.32 12.84
N SER A 58 10.21 12.17 13.79
CA SER A 58 10.34 11.87 15.22
C SER A 58 9.05 11.40 15.89
N VAL A 59 7.88 11.84 15.39
CA VAL A 59 6.56 11.52 15.97
C VAL A 59 5.67 10.74 15.00
N ARG A 60 6.17 10.39 13.82
CA ARG A 60 5.34 9.80 12.75
C ARG A 60 4.69 8.49 13.18
N TYR A 61 5.44 7.59 13.81
CA TYR A 61 4.86 6.33 14.30
C TYR A 61 3.77 6.56 15.35
N LEU A 62 3.91 7.58 16.22
CA LEU A 62 2.89 7.93 17.21
C LEU A 62 1.61 8.42 16.53
N VAL A 63 1.75 9.24 15.49
CA VAL A 63 0.61 9.70 14.68
C VAL A 63 -0.04 8.53 13.95
N TRP A 64 0.75 7.60 13.39
CA TRP A 64 0.21 6.42 12.72
C TRP A 64 -0.50 5.46 13.68
N CYS A 65 0.06 5.20 14.87
CA CYS A 65 -0.61 4.49 15.96
C CYS A 65 -1.95 5.14 16.30
N HIS A 66 -1.97 6.47 16.37
CA HIS A 66 -3.16 7.24 16.70
C HIS A 66 -4.24 7.19 15.62
N LEU A 67 -3.87 7.33 14.34
CA LEU A 67 -4.81 7.31 13.22
C LEU A 67 -5.37 5.91 12.94
N SER A 68 -4.58 4.87 13.18
CA SER A 68 -4.99 3.47 13.02
C SER A 68 -5.73 2.91 14.23
N ASP A 69 -5.77 3.65 15.35
CA ASP A 69 -6.27 3.19 16.65
C ASP A 69 -5.63 1.85 17.08
N SER A 70 -4.35 1.66 16.75
CA SER A 70 -3.64 0.40 16.93
C SER A 70 -3.54 0.00 18.40
N LYS A 71 -3.37 0.98 19.29
CA LYS A 71 -3.27 0.75 20.73
C LYS A 71 -4.56 0.20 21.34
N ALA A 72 -5.74 0.49 20.78
CA ALA A 72 -6.98 -0.10 21.26
C ALA A 72 -7.08 -1.61 20.92
N ARG A 73 -6.31 -2.08 19.94
CA ARG A 73 -6.21 -3.49 19.56
C ARG A 73 -5.05 -4.21 20.24
N ALA A 74 -4.09 -3.46 20.79
CA ALA A 74 -2.92 -4.02 21.42
C ALA A 74 -3.29 -4.75 22.71
N ILE A 75 -3.07 -6.07 22.72
CA ILE A 75 -3.27 -6.90 23.91
C ILE A 75 -1.89 -7.28 24.45
N PRO A 76 -1.54 -6.86 25.69
CA PRO A 76 -0.22 -7.14 26.26
C PRO A 76 0.16 -8.63 26.19
N GLY A 77 1.35 -8.91 25.66
CA GLY A 77 1.91 -10.25 25.57
C GLY A 77 1.41 -11.10 24.39
N VAL A 78 0.37 -10.68 23.66
CA VAL A 78 -0.13 -11.45 22.51
C VAL A 78 0.88 -11.50 21.36
N TYR A 79 1.54 -10.38 21.06
CA TYR A 79 2.58 -10.35 20.01
C TYR A 79 3.70 -11.37 20.31
N GLY A 80 4.24 -11.33 21.53
CA GLY A 80 5.28 -12.26 21.96
C GLY A 80 4.83 -13.73 22.01
N GLN A 81 3.54 -14.02 22.26
CA GLN A 81 2.99 -15.38 22.17
C GLN A 81 2.85 -15.86 20.73
N LEU A 82 2.42 -14.98 19.82
CA LEU A 82 2.30 -15.28 18.40
C LEU A 82 3.67 -15.59 17.77
N GLY A 83 4.71 -14.85 18.14
CA GLY A 83 6.09 -15.10 17.68
C GLY A 83 6.68 -16.45 18.13
N LYS A 84 6.13 -17.07 19.18
CA LYS A 84 6.54 -18.40 19.67
C LYS A 84 5.82 -19.56 18.98
N ARG A 85 4.84 -19.28 18.12
CA ARG A 85 4.11 -20.32 17.39
C ARG A 85 5.00 -20.97 16.33
N GLN A 86 4.51 -22.05 15.76
CA GLN A 86 5.20 -22.75 14.68
C GLN A 86 5.44 -21.80 13.49
N ARG A 87 6.57 -22.01 12.80
CA ARG A 87 6.90 -21.30 11.56
C ARG A 87 5.77 -21.47 10.54
N VAL A 88 5.38 -20.37 9.94
CA VAL A 88 4.36 -20.36 8.87
C VAL A 88 4.95 -20.93 7.57
N PRO A 89 4.12 -21.45 6.65
CA PRO A 89 4.63 -22.01 5.39
C PRO A 89 5.50 -21.06 4.57
N ALA A 90 5.22 -19.75 4.64
CA ALA A 90 5.95 -18.70 3.93
C ALA A 90 7.24 -18.24 4.62
N PHE A 91 7.73 -18.94 5.67
CA PHE A 91 8.90 -18.51 6.45
C PHE A 91 10.12 -18.21 5.59
N SER A 92 10.51 -19.16 4.73
CA SER A 92 11.68 -19.00 3.85
C SER A 92 11.49 -17.87 2.83
N ASP A 93 10.26 -17.66 2.35
CA ASP A 93 9.95 -16.56 1.43
C ASP A 93 10.10 -15.20 2.13
N ILE A 94 9.65 -15.10 3.39
CA ILE A 94 9.81 -13.90 4.22
C ILE A 94 11.30 -13.58 4.44
N GLU A 95 12.12 -14.59 4.76
CA GLU A 95 13.57 -14.40 4.96
C GLU A 95 14.27 -13.92 3.67
N ASN A 96 13.88 -14.45 2.52
CA ASN A 96 14.44 -14.05 1.24
C ASN A 96 13.99 -12.64 0.86
N ASP A 97 12.70 -12.33 1.00
CA ASP A 97 12.15 -11.02 0.71
C ASP A 97 12.71 -9.93 1.63
N ALA A 98 13.04 -10.24 2.89
CA ALA A 98 13.73 -9.32 3.79
C ALA A 98 15.05 -8.81 3.16
N LYS A 99 15.84 -9.71 2.58
CA LYS A 99 17.12 -9.39 1.93
C LYS A 99 16.91 -8.68 0.60
N THR A 100 15.92 -9.10 -0.18
CA THR A 100 15.64 -8.54 -1.52
C THR A 100 15.07 -7.13 -1.46
N TYR A 101 14.16 -6.86 -0.51
CA TYR A 101 13.44 -5.59 -0.44
C TYR A 101 14.11 -4.56 0.49
N PHE A 102 14.94 -5.02 1.43
CA PHE A 102 15.62 -4.15 2.38
C PHE A 102 17.13 -4.48 2.45
N PRO A 103 17.86 -4.46 1.31
CA PRO A 103 19.26 -4.93 1.27
C PRO A 103 20.19 -4.17 2.22
N ASP A 104 19.93 -2.89 2.47
CA ASP A 104 20.77 -2.04 3.32
C ASP A 104 20.39 -2.12 4.81
N GLN A 105 19.24 -2.70 5.16
CA GLN A 105 18.74 -2.77 6.53
C GLN A 105 18.98 -4.17 7.11
N THR A 106 20.26 -4.45 7.36
CA THR A 106 20.73 -5.76 7.85
C THR A 106 20.09 -6.19 9.17
N GLN A 107 19.58 -5.25 9.97
CA GLN A 107 18.81 -5.55 11.18
C GLN A 107 17.47 -6.27 10.91
N LEU A 108 16.94 -6.21 9.68
CA LEU A 108 15.69 -6.88 9.28
C LEU A 108 15.92 -8.30 8.74
N HIS A 109 17.16 -8.68 8.43
CA HIS A 109 17.51 -9.93 7.75
C HIS A 109 17.55 -11.19 8.62
N PRO A 110 17.84 -11.14 9.94
CA PRO A 110 17.92 -12.35 10.75
C PRO A 110 16.60 -13.14 10.73
N PHE A 111 16.70 -14.47 10.82
CA PHE A 111 15.54 -15.37 10.81
C PHE A 111 14.61 -15.19 12.02
N ASP A 112 15.14 -14.63 13.10
CA ASP A 112 14.46 -14.20 14.33
C ASP A 112 14.37 -12.67 14.44
N GLY A 113 14.71 -11.96 13.35
CA GLY A 113 14.66 -10.51 13.26
C GLY A 113 13.23 -9.96 13.25
N PRO A 114 13.09 -8.65 13.44
CA PRO A 114 11.79 -7.99 13.65
C PRO A 114 10.82 -8.18 12.46
N LEU A 115 11.31 -8.21 11.22
CA LEU A 115 10.46 -8.39 10.04
C LEU A 115 9.87 -9.81 9.97
N VAL A 116 10.72 -10.82 10.17
CA VAL A 116 10.30 -12.22 10.18
C VAL A 116 9.37 -12.49 11.36
N SER A 117 9.69 -11.95 12.55
CA SER A 117 8.85 -12.03 13.75
C SER A 117 7.47 -11.41 13.55
N LEU A 118 7.41 -10.19 12.99
CA LEU A 118 6.15 -9.48 12.73
C LEU A 118 5.25 -10.24 11.76
N LEU A 119 5.79 -10.66 10.60
CA LEU A 119 4.99 -11.34 9.58
C LEU A 119 4.57 -12.75 10.00
N GLN A 120 5.44 -13.50 10.68
CA GLN A 120 5.04 -14.78 11.26
C GLN A 120 3.94 -14.61 12.29
N ALA A 121 4.05 -13.64 13.18
CA ALA A 121 3.03 -13.37 14.20
C ALA A 121 1.69 -13.03 13.53
N TYR A 122 1.70 -12.19 12.50
CA TYR A 122 0.50 -11.79 11.79
C TYR A 122 -0.15 -12.96 11.02
N LEU A 123 0.64 -13.75 10.27
CA LEU A 123 0.13 -14.90 9.52
C LEU A 123 -0.37 -16.03 10.42
N ASN A 124 0.21 -16.19 11.62
CA ASN A 124 -0.32 -17.08 12.65
C ASN A 124 -1.61 -16.56 13.31
N MET A 125 -1.81 -15.25 13.33
CA MET A 125 -3.01 -14.60 13.86
C MET A 125 -4.17 -14.64 12.85
N VAL A 126 -3.87 -14.52 11.56
CA VAL A 126 -4.84 -14.37 10.47
C VAL A 126 -4.52 -15.39 9.34
N PRO A 127 -4.88 -16.68 9.52
CA PRO A 127 -4.40 -17.77 8.67
C PRO A 127 -5.02 -17.82 7.26
N ASP A 128 -6.07 -17.03 6.98
CA ASP A 128 -6.68 -16.90 5.65
C ASP A 128 -5.90 -15.96 4.71
N ILE A 129 -4.87 -15.27 5.22
CA ILE A 129 -4.01 -14.41 4.42
C ILE A 129 -2.97 -15.24 3.68
N GLN A 130 -2.91 -15.03 2.37
CA GLN A 130 -1.86 -15.54 1.51
C GLN A 130 -0.68 -14.59 1.51
N TYR A 131 0.49 -15.15 1.77
CA TYR A 131 1.73 -14.38 1.74
C TYR A 131 2.03 -13.84 0.34
N SER A 132 2.53 -12.61 0.29
CA SER A 132 3.22 -12.05 -0.86
C SER A 132 4.21 -10.98 -0.40
N SER A 133 5.18 -10.65 -1.24
CA SER A 133 6.22 -9.65 -0.94
C SER A 133 5.67 -8.23 -0.64
N GLY A 134 4.43 -7.94 -1.01
CA GLY A 134 3.74 -6.71 -0.60
C GLY A 134 3.59 -6.60 0.92
N LEU A 135 3.37 -7.71 1.63
CA LEU A 135 3.35 -7.73 3.09
C LEU A 135 4.72 -7.37 3.66
N THR A 136 5.79 -7.92 3.08
CA THR A 136 7.18 -7.60 3.44
C THR A 136 7.49 -6.13 3.24
N SER A 137 7.08 -5.57 2.10
CA SER A 137 7.26 -4.15 1.79
C SER A 137 6.60 -3.25 2.85
N ILE A 138 5.34 -3.52 3.20
CA ILE A 138 4.61 -2.71 4.18
C ILE A 138 5.16 -2.89 5.60
N ALA A 139 5.37 -4.14 6.04
CA ALA A 139 5.86 -4.44 7.38
C ALA A 139 7.28 -3.90 7.60
N GLY A 140 8.18 -4.10 6.64
CA GLY A 140 9.54 -3.59 6.72
C GLY A 140 9.54 -2.07 6.79
N HIS A 141 8.71 -1.38 5.99
CA HIS A 141 8.63 0.07 6.04
C HIS A 141 8.14 0.61 7.39
N LEU A 142 7.17 -0.05 8.03
CA LEU A 142 6.73 0.30 9.39
C LEU A 142 7.84 0.14 10.43
N LEU A 143 8.64 -0.93 10.31
CA LEU A 143 9.76 -1.22 11.22
C LEU A 143 10.93 -0.23 11.10
N LEU A 144 11.04 0.49 9.98
CA LEU A 144 12.03 1.58 9.85
C LEU A 144 11.67 2.81 10.68
N LEU A 145 10.41 2.95 11.10
CA LEU A 145 9.89 4.17 11.73
C LEU A 145 9.37 3.95 13.15
N SER A 146 9.11 2.70 13.53
CA SER A 146 8.37 2.36 14.74
C SER A 146 9.08 1.26 15.52
N PRO A 147 8.96 1.24 16.86
CA PRO A 147 9.28 0.06 17.65
C PRO A 147 8.52 -1.18 17.13
N GLU A 148 9.12 -2.36 17.26
CA GLU A 148 8.63 -3.60 16.65
C GLU A 148 7.17 -3.94 16.99
N GLU A 149 6.80 -3.89 18.27
CA GLU A 149 5.43 -4.21 18.68
C GLU A 149 4.42 -3.13 18.24
N ASP A 150 4.80 -1.85 18.26
CA ASP A 150 3.96 -0.79 17.70
C ASP A 150 3.76 -0.99 16.18
N ALA A 151 4.83 -1.35 15.45
CA ALA A 151 4.76 -1.67 14.02
C ALA A 151 3.80 -2.84 13.75
N PHE A 152 3.86 -3.90 14.56
CA PHE A 152 2.94 -5.03 14.46
C PHE A 152 1.47 -4.60 14.61
N TRP A 153 1.15 -3.79 15.63
CA TRP A 153 -0.23 -3.37 15.86
C TRP A 153 -0.72 -2.35 14.83
N ILE A 154 0.15 -1.45 14.33
CA ILE A 154 -0.18 -0.59 13.19
C ILE A 154 -0.47 -1.45 11.96
N PHE A 155 0.42 -2.40 11.64
CA PHE A 155 0.28 -3.31 10.50
C PHE A 155 -1.05 -4.09 10.58
N ALA A 156 -1.32 -4.73 11.71
CA ALA A 156 -2.56 -5.47 11.93
C ALA A 156 -3.81 -4.60 11.75
N SER A 157 -3.76 -3.35 12.21
CA SER A 157 -4.85 -2.38 12.07
C SER A 157 -5.06 -1.95 10.61
N MET A 158 -3.98 -1.70 9.86
CA MET A 158 -4.03 -1.39 8.43
C MET A 158 -4.58 -2.57 7.63
N MET A 159 -4.15 -3.79 7.97
CA MET A 159 -4.64 -5.00 7.33
C MET A 159 -6.13 -5.18 7.53
N ASP A 160 -6.62 -5.12 8.77
CA ASP A 160 -8.04 -5.29 9.08
C ASP A 160 -8.91 -4.19 8.46
N ALA A 161 -8.45 -2.94 8.49
CA ALA A 161 -9.24 -1.82 8.00
C ALA A 161 -9.29 -1.75 6.45
N HIS A 162 -8.21 -2.15 5.76
CA HIS A 162 -7.99 -1.73 4.37
C HIS A 162 -7.43 -2.82 3.46
N LEU A 163 -6.50 -3.65 3.92
CA LEU A 163 -5.63 -4.40 3.01
C LEU A 163 -5.93 -5.90 2.93
N ARG A 164 -6.50 -6.50 3.97
CA ARG A 164 -6.75 -7.95 4.06
C ARG A 164 -7.36 -8.55 2.78
N PRO A 165 -8.36 -7.92 2.13
CA PRO A 165 -8.96 -8.48 0.92
C PRO A 165 -7.98 -8.64 -0.26
N TYR A 166 -6.93 -7.80 -0.36
CA TYR A 166 -5.93 -7.89 -1.44
C TYR A 166 -4.98 -9.08 -1.30
N PHE A 167 -4.94 -9.68 -0.11
CA PHE A 167 -4.09 -10.84 0.21
C PHE A 167 -4.91 -12.08 0.55
N SER A 168 -6.23 -12.03 0.37
CA SER A 168 -7.07 -13.22 0.52
C SER A 168 -7.04 -14.06 -0.75
N ALA A 169 -7.35 -15.35 -0.65
CA ALA A 169 -7.51 -16.23 -1.83
C ALA A 169 -8.59 -15.73 -2.80
N ASN A 170 -9.50 -14.87 -2.32
CA ASN A 170 -10.53 -14.25 -3.13
C ASN A 170 -10.05 -12.91 -3.70
N THR A 171 -9.70 -12.91 -4.99
CA THR A 171 -9.19 -11.72 -5.69
C THR A 171 -10.27 -10.72 -6.11
N ILE A 172 -11.56 -10.96 -5.78
CA ILE A 172 -12.67 -10.09 -6.21
C ILE A 172 -12.43 -8.63 -5.80
N GLN A 173 -11.91 -8.37 -4.59
CA GLN A 173 -11.70 -6.99 -4.14
C GLN A 173 -10.64 -6.27 -4.98
N LEU A 174 -9.52 -6.94 -5.28
CA LEU A 174 -8.48 -6.40 -6.14
C LEU A 174 -9.03 -6.12 -7.54
N GLU A 175 -9.81 -7.04 -8.12
CA GLU A 175 -10.41 -6.86 -9.44
C GLU A 175 -11.43 -5.71 -9.49
N VAL A 176 -12.22 -5.54 -8.43
CA VAL A 176 -13.13 -4.40 -8.28
C VAL A 176 -12.35 -3.09 -8.24
N ASP A 177 -11.30 -3.02 -7.43
CA ASP A 177 -10.48 -1.81 -7.30
C ASP A 177 -9.67 -1.52 -8.57
N ALA A 178 -9.22 -2.55 -9.27
CA ALA A 178 -8.59 -2.44 -10.57
C ALA A 178 -9.55 -1.87 -11.64
N ALA A 179 -10.79 -2.34 -11.68
CA ALA A 179 -11.82 -1.81 -12.58
C ALA A 179 -12.18 -0.35 -12.27
N LEU A 180 -12.26 0.01 -10.98
CA LEU A 180 -12.46 1.40 -10.55
C LEU A 180 -11.29 2.30 -10.95
N LEU A 181 -10.06 1.83 -10.76
CA LEU A 181 -8.85 2.55 -11.15
C LEU A 181 -8.83 2.78 -12.66
N SER A 182 -9.10 1.74 -13.45
CA SER A 182 -9.18 1.83 -14.91
C SER A 182 -10.23 2.87 -15.35
N LYS A 183 -11.41 2.86 -14.73
CA LYS A 183 -12.47 3.84 -15.03
C LYS A 183 -12.08 5.27 -14.64
N ALA A 184 -11.39 5.42 -13.51
CA ALA A 184 -10.89 6.71 -13.06
C ALA A 184 -9.83 7.26 -14.02
N ILE A 185 -8.92 6.41 -14.50
CA ILE A 185 -7.92 6.77 -15.52
C ILE A 185 -8.63 7.14 -16.83
N GLU A 186 -9.60 6.36 -17.30
CA GLU A 186 -10.38 6.69 -18.51
C GLU A 186 -11.04 8.07 -18.41
N THR A 187 -11.62 8.39 -17.25
CA THR A 187 -12.32 9.65 -17.03
C THR A 187 -11.37 10.86 -17.00
N ASN A 188 -10.15 10.68 -16.49
CA ASN A 188 -9.16 11.75 -16.35
C ASN A 188 -8.24 11.88 -17.57
N ASP A 189 -7.90 10.77 -18.22
CA ASP A 189 -7.05 10.70 -19.41
C ASP A 189 -7.41 9.50 -20.32
N PRO A 190 -8.36 9.67 -21.24
CA PRO A 190 -8.76 8.63 -22.19
C PRO A 190 -7.61 8.13 -23.09
N ALA A 191 -6.64 9.00 -23.39
CA ALA A 191 -5.52 8.64 -24.27
C ALA A 191 -4.57 7.67 -23.58
N VAL A 192 -4.21 7.95 -22.32
CA VAL A 192 -3.43 7.01 -21.50
C VAL A 192 -4.19 5.72 -21.24
N CYS A 193 -5.50 5.80 -20.94
CA CYS A 193 -6.35 4.62 -20.77
C CYS A 193 -6.29 3.69 -21.99
N LYS A 194 -6.46 4.25 -23.20
CA LYS A 194 -6.34 3.50 -24.45
C LYS A 194 -4.95 2.88 -24.61
N LYS A 195 -3.90 3.65 -24.33
CA LYS A 195 -2.51 3.18 -24.45
C LYS A 195 -2.23 1.98 -23.53
N LEU A 196 -2.61 2.08 -22.25
CA LEU A 196 -2.37 1.03 -21.25
C LEU A 196 -3.22 -0.23 -21.53
N TYR A 197 -4.54 -0.05 -21.66
CA TYR A 197 -5.47 -1.18 -21.59
C TYR A 197 -5.88 -1.74 -22.95
N VAL A 198 -5.77 -0.96 -24.03
CA VAL A 198 -6.16 -1.42 -25.38
C VAL A 198 -4.93 -1.68 -26.23
N THR A 199 -3.96 -0.76 -26.27
CA THR A 199 -2.74 -0.95 -27.08
C THR A 199 -1.82 -2.00 -26.47
N PHE A 200 -1.54 -1.91 -25.17
CA PHE A 200 -0.66 -2.88 -24.50
C PHE A 200 -1.41 -4.02 -23.82
N SER A 201 -2.75 -3.97 -23.74
CA SER A 201 -3.55 -5.01 -23.07
C SER A 201 -3.13 -5.31 -21.62
N ILE A 202 -2.53 -4.32 -20.93
CA ILE A 202 -2.11 -4.47 -19.53
C ILE A 202 -3.35 -4.74 -18.69
N PRO A 203 -3.42 -5.83 -17.91
CA PRO A 203 -4.53 -6.04 -17.00
C PRO A 203 -4.57 -4.91 -15.95
N PRO A 204 -5.71 -4.23 -15.73
CA PRO A 204 -5.80 -3.22 -14.67
C PRO A 204 -5.38 -3.73 -13.29
N SER A 205 -5.59 -5.04 -13.02
CA SER A 205 -5.20 -5.67 -11.77
C SER A 205 -3.69 -5.81 -11.60
N ALA A 206 -2.90 -5.82 -12.68
CA ALA A 206 -1.44 -5.77 -12.58
C ALA A 206 -0.97 -4.43 -11.97
N ILE A 207 -1.50 -3.32 -12.47
CA ILE A 207 -1.21 -1.97 -11.95
C ILE A 207 -1.73 -1.83 -10.52
N ALA A 208 -2.99 -2.19 -10.29
CA ALA A 208 -3.63 -2.09 -8.97
C ALA A 208 -2.92 -2.95 -7.92
N LYS A 209 -2.43 -4.15 -8.28
CA LYS A 209 -1.65 -5.00 -7.38
C LYS A 209 -0.34 -4.30 -7.00
N SER A 210 0.45 -3.87 -7.98
CA SER A 210 1.74 -3.21 -7.73
C SER A 210 1.63 -1.98 -6.85
N TRP A 211 0.53 -1.23 -6.92
CA TRP A 211 0.31 -0.01 -6.13
C TRP A 211 -0.41 -0.25 -4.80
N PHE A 212 -1.55 -0.95 -4.82
CA PHE A 212 -2.43 -1.02 -3.65
C PHE A 212 -2.00 -2.12 -2.66
N SER A 213 -1.46 -3.25 -3.12
CA SER A 213 -0.99 -4.30 -2.19
C SER A 213 0.36 -3.96 -1.55
N THR A 214 1.08 -2.98 -2.08
CA THR A 214 2.35 -2.49 -1.50
C THR A 214 2.17 -1.14 -0.80
N LEU A 215 0.99 -0.52 -0.90
CA LEU A 215 0.76 0.87 -0.53
C LEU A 215 1.79 1.84 -1.12
N PHE A 216 2.15 1.60 -2.39
CA PHE A 216 3.16 2.35 -3.16
C PHE A 216 4.60 2.27 -2.63
N VAL A 217 4.90 1.36 -1.70
CA VAL A 217 6.28 1.07 -1.29
C VAL A 217 7.07 0.57 -2.51
N GLY A 218 8.23 1.19 -2.76
CA GLY A 218 9.06 0.91 -3.94
C GLY A 218 8.66 1.68 -5.21
N THR A 219 7.47 2.28 -5.24
CA THR A 219 7.04 3.19 -6.32
C THR A 219 7.31 4.64 -6.00
N LEU A 220 7.01 5.08 -4.78
CA LEU A 220 7.24 6.44 -4.34
C LEU A 220 8.58 6.57 -3.61
N PRO A 221 9.31 7.68 -3.80
CA PRO A 221 10.43 8.01 -2.93
C PRO A 221 9.94 8.17 -1.48
N ILE A 222 10.81 7.89 -0.52
CA ILE A 222 10.42 7.68 0.88
C ILE A 222 9.65 8.85 1.49
N ASP A 223 10.05 10.09 1.21
CA ASP A 223 9.36 11.27 1.74
C ASP A 223 7.94 11.42 1.16
N TYR A 224 7.74 11.05 -0.11
CA TYR A 224 6.44 11.08 -0.79
C TYR A 224 5.53 9.99 -0.23
N LEU A 225 6.09 8.80 -0.02
CA LEU A 225 5.41 7.66 0.58
C LEU A 225 4.89 8.02 1.98
N HIS A 226 5.72 8.63 2.84
CA HIS A 226 5.31 9.08 4.17
C HIS A 226 4.12 10.05 4.12
N ARG A 227 4.16 11.06 3.24
CA ARG A 227 3.05 12.02 3.07
C ARG A 227 1.77 11.35 2.58
N VAL A 228 1.90 10.35 1.70
CA VAL A 228 0.76 9.53 1.27
C VAL A 228 0.19 8.71 2.42
N TRP A 229 1.03 8.08 3.23
CA TRP A 229 0.60 7.26 4.37
C TRP A 229 -0.06 8.09 5.48
N ASP A 230 0.46 9.28 5.76
CA ASP A 230 -0.16 10.25 6.69
C ASP A 230 -1.63 10.52 6.34
N ILE A 231 -1.93 10.71 5.05
CA ILE A 231 -3.27 10.99 4.57
C ILE A 231 -4.09 9.72 4.35
N PHE A 232 -3.47 8.62 3.94
CA PHE A 232 -4.13 7.31 3.82
C PHE A 232 -4.70 6.84 5.16
N LEU A 233 -3.94 6.94 6.25
CA LEU A 233 -4.44 6.54 7.57
C LEU A 233 -5.57 7.44 8.07
N TYR A 234 -5.67 8.67 7.56
CA TYR A 234 -6.76 9.60 7.88
C TYR A 234 -8.00 9.39 6.99
N GLU A 235 -7.85 9.46 5.65
CA GLU A 235 -8.95 9.41 4.68
C GLU A 235 -9.37 7.97 4.34
N GLY A 236 -8.45 7.02 4.38
CA GLY A 236 -8.64 5.62 3.99
C GLY A 236 -8.29 5.34 2.53
N VAL A 237 -8.72 4.17 2.03
CA VAL A 237 -8.32 3.63 0.72
C VAL A 237 -8.65 4.50 -0.49
N THR A 238 -9.59 5.44 -0.42
CA THR A 238 -9.95 6.28 -1.57
C THR A 238 -8.81 7.20 -2.00
N VAL A 239 -7.92 7.59 -1.08
CA VAL A 239 -6.75 8.40 -1.44
C VAL A 239 -5.79 7.63 -2.35
N LEU A 240 -5.72 6.31 -2.25
CA LEU A 240 -4.80 5.49 -3.06
C LEU A 240 -5.12 5.60 -4.57
N PHE A 241 -6.41 5.74 -4.92
CA PHE A 241 -6.81 6.01 -6.29
C PHE A 241 -6.32 7.39 -6.78
N ARG A 242 -6.43 8.41 -5.92
CA ARG A 242 -5.94 9.75 -6.24
C ARG A 242 -4.41 9.77 -6.37
N VAL A 243 -3.69 9.00 -5.57
CA VAL A 243 -2.24 8.80 -5.71
C VAL A 243 -1.91 8.16 -7.06
N GLY A 244 -2.62 7.09 -7.44
CA GLY A 244 -2.47 6.46 -8.75
C GLY A 244 -2.73 7.42 -9.92
N LEU A 245 -3.79 8.22 -9.86
CA LEU A 245 -4.09 9.23 -10.88
C LEU A 245 -3.01 10.32 -10.98
N ALA A 246 -2.51 10.79 -9.83
CA ALA A 246 -1.44 11.78 -9.80
C ALA A 246 -0.14 11.22 -10.41
N LEU A 247 0.20 9.96 -10.11
CA LEU A 247 1.35 9.27 -10.71
C LEU A 247 1.19 9.13 -12.23
N VAL A 248 0.02 8.69 -12.70
CA VAL A 248 -0.28 8.62 -14.15
C VAL A 248 -0.08 9.97 -14.82
N GLN A 249 -0.51 11.07 -14.17
CA GLN A 249 -0.31 12.42 -14.70
C GLN A 249 1.18 12.80 -14.76
N CYS A 250 1.97 12.46 -13.74
CA CYS A 250 3.41 12.71 -13.69
C CYS A 250 4.15 12.04 -14.85
N VAL A 251 3.87 10.75 -15.10
CA VAL A 251 4.57 9.98 -16.15
C VAL A 251 3.82 9.94 -17.48
N ARG A 252 2.75 10.74 -17.64
CA ARG A 252 1.87 10.73 -18.81
C ARG A 252 2.62 10.76 -20.14
N HIS A 253 3.60 11.65 -20.28
CA HIS A 253 4.34 11.81 -21.52
C HIS A 253 5.14 10.55 -21.87
N LEU A 254 5.76 9.92 -20.87
CA LEU A 254 6.47 8.64 -21.03
C LEU A 254 5.52 7.51 -21.41
N LEU A 255 4.35 7.43 -20.77
CA LEU A 255 3.34 6.42 -21.10
C LEU A 255 2.88 6.50 -22.55
N LEU A 256 2.64 7.71 -23.06
CA LEU A 256 2.23 7.92 -24.45
C LEU A 256 3.34 7.58 -25.45
N GLN A 257 4.60 7.81 -25.07
CA GLN A 257 5.78 7.51 -25.88
C GLN A 257 6.28 6.07 -25.73
N ALA A 258 5.82 5.34 -24.71
CA ALA A 258 6.22 3.96 -24.47
C ALA A 258 5.96 3.10 -25.71
N THR A 259 6.91 2.22 -26.00
CA THR A 259 6.89 1.34 -27.18
C THR A 259 6.50 -0.10 -26.82
N SER A 260 6.50 -0.47 -25.54
CA SER A 260 6.13 -1.80 -25.05
C SER A 260 5.36 -1.75 -23.73
N GLU A 261 4.74 -2.88 -23.37
CA GLU A 261 4.08 -3.10 -22.09
C GLU A 261 5.08 -2.95 -20.93
N GLU A 262 6.28 -3.52 -21.06
CA GLU A 262 7.31 -3.52 -20.02
C GLU A 262 7.77 -2.09 -19.72
N ALA A 263 8.00 -1.28 -20.75
CA ALA A 263 8.36 0.13 -20.59
C ALA A 263 7.25 0.93 -19.90
N ALA A 264 5.98 0.70 -20.26
CA ALA A 264 4.86 1.36 -19.62
C ALA A 264 4.73 0.95 -18.14
N MET A 265 4.89 -0.33 -17.82
CA MET A 265 4.87 -0.83 -16.44
C MET A 265 6.04 -0.29 -15.63
N GLU A 266 7.24 -0.21 -16.22
CA GLU A 266 8.42 0.38 -15.57
C GLU A 266 8.17 1.83 -15.18
N TYR A 267 7.61 2.66 -16.08
CA TYR A 267 7.29 4.05 -15.75
C TYR A 267 6.21 4.19 -14.65
N LEU A 268 5.29 3.23 -14.53
CA LEU A 268 4.25 3.24 -13.51
C LEU A 268 4.75 2.77 -12.14
N VAL A 269 5.64 1.77 -12.13
CA VAL A 269 6.14 1.15 -10.89
C VAL A 269 7.40 1.85 -10.38
N HIS A 270 8.22 2.41 -11.28
CA HIS A 270 9.47 3.12 -10.99
C HIS A 270 9.51 4.47 -11.74
N PRO A 271 8.61 5.42 -11.39
CA PRO A 271 8.57 6.72 -12.05
C PRO A 271 9.89 7.48 -11.87
N PRO A 272 10.49 8.02 -12.95
CA PRO A 272 11.69 8.84 -12.83
C PRO A 272 11.44 10.04 -11.90
N LEU A 273 12.38 10.34 -11.00
CA LEU A 273 12.24 11.43 -10.02
C LEU A 273 11.94 12.78 -10.70
N ALA A 274 12.50 13.02 -11.88
CA ALA A 274 12.28 14.23 -12.67
C ALA A 274 10.82 14.41 -13.13
N CYS A 275 10.01 13.35 -13.13
CA CYS A 275 8.58 13.42 -13.47
C CYS A 275 7.70 13.77 -12.26
N LEU A 276 8.21 13.57 -11.04
CA LEU A 276 7.49 13.87 -9.82
C LEU A 276 7.60 15.38 -9.51
N PRO A 277 6.61 15.97 -8.83
CA PRO A 277 6.74 17.33 -8.28
C PRO A 277 7.98 17.43 -7.40
N SER A 278 8.59 18.61 -7.32
CA SER A 278 9.89 18.81 -6.64
C SER A 278 9.91 18.49 -5.14
N THR A 279 8.73 18.43 -4.50
CA THR A 279 8.61 18.12 -3.08
C THR A 279 7.44 17.17 -2.83
N ALA A 280 7.54 16.41 -1.74
CA ALA A 280 6.47 15.51 -1.29
C ALA A 280 5.15 16.26 -0.99
N ASP A 281 5.23 17.50 -0.48
CA ASP A 281 4.03 18.32 -0.25
C ASP A 281 3.41 18.84 -1.56
N ALA A 282 4.22 19.18 -2.56
CA ALA A 282 3.71 19.52 -3.90
C ALA A 282 3.01 18.32 -4.55
N PHE A 283 3.58 17.12 -4.40
CA PHE A 283 2.93 15.89 -4.83
C PHE A 283 1.62 15.62 -4.08
N LEU A 284 1.62 15.77 -2.75
CA LEU A 284 0.40 15.59 -1.97
C LEU A 284 -0.69 16.59 -2.39
N ASN A 285 -0.34 17.85 -2.64
CA ASN A 285 -1.29 18.83 -3.15
C ASN A 285 -1.88 18.41 -4.50
N GLN A 286 -1.05 17.90 -5.41
CA GLN A 286 -1.53 17.33 -6.67
C GLN A 286 -2.49 16.16 -6.45
N VAL A 287 -2.18 15.22 -5.55
CA VAL A 287 -3.05 14.10 -5.15
C VAL A 287 -4.40 14.62 -4.65
N LEU A 288 -4.43 15.63 -3.79
CA LEU A 288 -5.65 16.19 -3.23
C LEU A 288 -6.51 16.94 -4.27
N MET A 289 -5.90 17.41 -5.36
CA MET A 289 -6.59 18.08 -6.47
C MET A 289 -7.14 17.12 -7.54
N MET A 290 -6.84 15.82 -7.46
CA MET A 290 -7.34 14.84 -8.41
C MET A 290 -8.88 14.77 -8.42
N LYS A 291 -9.46 14.74 -9.63
CA LYS A 291 -10.92 14.73 -9.84
C LYS A 291 -11.51 13.34 -9.56
N LEU A 292 -11.56 12.98 -8.28
CA LEU A 292 -12.17 11.74 -7.81
C LEU A 292 -12.73 11.93 -6.40
N LYS A 293 -14.06 12.01 -6.27
CA LYS A 293 -14.72 12.18 -4.98
C LYS A 293 -14.92 10.83 -4.29
N ASP A 294 -14.77 10.81 -2.97
CA ASP A 294 -14.93 9.60 -2.16
C ASP A 294 -16.32 8.95 -2.32
N ASP A 295 -17.38 9.76 -2.44
CA ASP A 295 -18.75 9.27 -2.65
C ASP A 295 -18.93 8.60 -4.02
N ASP A 296 -18.23 9.09 -5.05
CA ASP A 296 -18.28 8.51 -6.39
C ASP A 296 -17.58 7.15 -6.40
N VAL A 297 -16.41 7.05 -5.75
CA VAL A 297 -15.70 5.76 -5.57
C VAL A 297 -16.57 4.77 -4.82
N ARG A 298 -17.22 5.19 -3.73
CA ARG A 298 -18.10 4.32 -2.94
C ARG A 298 -19.29 3.80 -3.74
N LYS A 299 -19.98 4.69 -4.49
CA LYS A 299 -21.13 4.31 -5.33
C LYS A 299 -20.70 3.39 -6.47
N GLN A 300 -19.59 3.70 -7.15
CA GLN A 300 -19.08 2.89 -8.24
C GLN A 300 -18.61 1.51 -7.75
N ARG A 301 -18.03 1.40 -6.55
CA ARG A 301 -17.59 0.13 -5.96
C ARG A 301 -18.73 -0.89 -5.88
N ILE A 302 -19.89 -0.49 -5.38
CA ILE A 302 -21.07 -1.36 -5.26
C ILE A 302 -21.48 -1.90 -6.64
N LYS A 303 -21.46 -1.04 -7.68
CA LYS A 303 -21.78 -1.43 -9.05
C LYS A 303 -20.74 -2.39 -9.63
N MET A 304 -19.45 -2.09 -9.45
CA MET A 304 -18.35 -2.91 -9.97
C MET A 304 -18.30 -4.28 -9.28
N GLU A 305 -18.56 -4.35 -7.98
CA GLU A 305 -18.60 -5.62 -7.24
C GLU A 305 -19.68 -6.57 -7.77
N ALA A 306 -20.88 -6.04 -8.07
CA ALA A 306 -21.94 -6.82 -8.69
C ALA A 306 -21.55 -7.32 -10.10
N GLN A 307 -20.83 -6.50 -10.87
CA GLN A 307 -20.37 -6.87 -12.22
C GLN A 307 -19.29 -7.95 -12.17
N VAL A 308 -18.26 -7.78 -11.34
CA VAL A 308 -17.15 -8.73 -11.19
C VAL A 308 -17.66 -10.09 -10.71
N LYS A 309 -18.54 -10.11 -9.69
CA LYS A 309 -19.14 -11.37 -9.20
C LYS A 309 -19.88 -12.14 -10.30
N ARG A 310 -20.63 -11.44 -11.16
CA ARG A 310 -21.33 -12.07 -12.30
C ARG A 310 -20.36 -12.67 -13.31
N GLN A 311 -19.27 -11.95 -13.63
CA GLN A 311 -18.25 -12.44 -14.57
C GLN A 311 -17.47 -13.65 -14.03
N THR A 312 -17.17 -13.68 -12.73
CA THR A 312 -16.51 -14.82 -12.08
C THR A 312 -17.41 -16.05 -12.03
N GLN A 313 -18.72 -15.87 -11.78
CA GLN A 313 -19.71 -16.95 -11.81
C GLN A 313 -19.94 -17.50 -13.24
N SER A 314 -19.95 -16.65 -14.26
CA SER A 314 -20.09 -17.12 -15.64
C SER A 314 -18.85 -17.91 -16.12
N ARG A 315 -17.64 -17.54 -15.69
CA ARG A 315 -16.40 -18.28 -16.01
C ARG A 315 -16.36 -19.67 -15.37
N THR A 316 -16.81 -19.79 -14.12
CA THR A 316 -16.86 -21.07 -13.39
C THR A 316 -17.93 -22.03 -13.93
N ASN A 317 -19.06 -21.49 -14.40
CA ASN A 317 -20.09 -22.29 -15.08
C ASN A 317 -19.72 -22.66 -16.53
N GLY A 318 -18.85 -21.89 -17.19
CA GLY A 318 -18.34 -22.20 -18.54
C GLY A 318 -17.26 -23.28 -18.56
N SER A 319 -16.46 -23.42 -17.48
CA SER A 319 -15.41 -24.44 -17.39
C SER A 319 -15.92 -25.83 -16.96
N SER A 320 -17.15 -25.92 -16.45
CA SER A 320 -17.79 -27.19 -16.07
C SER A 320 -18.44 -27.94 -17.25
N GLY A 321 -18.35 -27.39 -18.47
CA GLY A 321 -18.84 -28.02 -19.70
C GLY A 321 -17.87 -28.98 -20.41
N MET A 322 -16.62 -29.11 -19.95
CA MET A 322 -15.69 -30.10 -20.49
C MET A 322 -15.79 -31.38 -19.66
N GLN A 323 -16.74 -32.23 -20.03
CA GLN A 323 -16.94 -33.56 -19.46
C GLN A 323 -15.60 -34.30 -19.41
N THR A 324 -15.13 -34.58 -18.20
CA THR A 324 -14.15 -35.62 -17.96
C THR A 324 -14.75 -36.92 -18.47
N ALA A 325 -14.18 -37.44 -19.57
CA ALA A 325 -14.46 -38.79 -20.01
C ALA A 325 -14.13 -39.74 -18.84
N SER A 326 -15.17 -40.28 -18.21
CA SER A 326 -15.04 -41.30 -17.19
C SER A 326 -14.35 -42.50 -17.81
N ILE A 327 -13.11 -42.77 -17.38
CA ILE A 327 -12.41 -44.02 -17.68
C ILE A 327 -13.20 -45.14 -17.01
N SER A 328 -14.00 -45.84 -17.81
CA SER A 328 -14.65 -47.09 -17.42
C SER A 328 -13.60 -48.21 -17.40
N LEU A 329 -13.38 -48.78 -16.23
CA LEU A 329 -12.59 -50.01 -16.06
C LEU A 329 -13.32 -51.21 -16.69
N PRO A 330 -12.64 -52.13 -17.39
CA PRO A 330 -13.26 -53.35 -17.91
C PRO A 330 -13.59 -54.33 -16.77
N LYS A 331 -14.78 -54.93 -16.84
CA LYS A 331 -15.18 -56.08 -16.01
C LYS A 331 -14.58 -57.37 -16.58
N THR A 332 -13.82 -58.07 -15.74
CA THR A 332 -13.57 -59.53 -15.64
C THR A 332 -13.08 -60.31 -16.88
N PHE A 333 -12.01 -61.10 -16.70
CA PHE A 333 -12.10 -62.52 -16.26
C PHE A 333 -10.93 -62.87 -15.34
#